data_AF-A0A9K3D5Z8-F1
#
_entry.id   AF-A0A9K3D5Z8-F1
#
_cell.length_a   1.000
_cell.length_b   1.000
_cell.length_c   1.000
_cell.angle_alpha   90.00
_cell.angle_beta   90.00
_cell.angle_gamma   90.00
#
_symmetry.space_group_name_H-M   'P 1'
#
loop_
_entity.id
_entity.type
_entity.pdbx_description
1 polymer ?
#
loop_
_entity_poly.entity_id
_entity_poly.type
_entity_poly.pdbx_seq_one_letter_code
_entity_poly.pdbx_strand_id
1 'polypeptide(L)'
;MVVCHERPMDVVLPCGHSFCKPCIQIVLDDCSGTIKCPVCSTESQAPDSRNADHLTPNKSAQQAYQVLLKASASYKRHQDGVAAVSTFGGSNIPKF
;
A
#
# COMPACT_ATOMS: atom_id res chain seq x y z
N MET A 1 -19.37 -5.95 1.04
CA MET A 1 -18.57 -4.79 0.59
C MET A 1 -17.22 -4.86 1.28
N VAL A 2 -16.17 -5.29 0.58
CA VAL A 2 -14.85 -5.60 1.18
C VAL A 2 -13.87 -4.48 0.83
N VAL A 3 -13.65 -3.55 1.75
CA VAL A 3 -12.53 -2.61 1.66
C VAL A 3 -11.32 -3.28 2.32
N CYS A 4 -10.22 -3.39 1.59
CA CYS A 4 -9.00 -3.99 2.10
C CYS A 4 -8.28 -3.01 3.06
N HIS A 5 -7.81 -3.49 4.22
CA HIS A 5 -6.98 -2.69 5.14
C HIS A 5 -5.47 -3.00 5.02
N GLU A 6 -5.13 -4.07 4.30
CA GLU A 6 -3.76 -4.59 4.21
C GLU A 6 -2.98 -4.05 3.00
N ARG A 7 -3.63 -3.33 2.08
CA ARG A 7 -2.98 -2.78 0.88
C ARG A 7 -3.04 -1.26 0.87
N PRO A 8 -2.00 -0.60 0.30
CA PRO A 8 -1.99 0.84 0.18
C PRO A 8 -3.17 1.33 -0.69
N MET A 9 -3.68 2.50 -0.33
CA MET A 9 -4.72 3.17 -1.11
C MET A 9 -4.08 3.77 -2.36
N ASP A 10 -4.44 3.26 -3.53
CA ASP A 10 -3.78 3.57 -4.79
C ASP A 10 -4.54 4.61 -5.62
N VAL A 11 -5.86 4.67 -5.46
CA VAL A 11 -6.73 5.50 -6.29
C VAL A 11 -7.71 6.29 -5.43
N VAL A 12 -8.13 7.44 -5.94
CA VAL A 12 -9.02 8.42 -5.32
C VAL A 12 -10.29 8.51 -6.16
N LEU A 13 -11.43 8.36 -5.50
CA LEU A 13 -12.74 8.62 -6.12
C LEU A 13 -12.98 10.12 -6.25
N PRO A 14 -13.89 10.57 -7.13
CA PRO A 14 -14.27 11.98 -7.26
C PRO A 14 -14.75 12.63 -5.95
N CYS A 15 -15.25 11.83 -5.00
CA CYS A 15 -15.62 12.28 -3.65
C CYS A 15 -14.43 12.49 -2.69
N GLY A 16 -13.19 12.23 -3.11
CA GLY A 16 -11.97 12.39 -2.31
C GLY A 16 -11.58 11.16 -1.47
N HIS A 17 -12.42 10.12 -1.41
CA HIS A 17 -12.07 8.89 -0.69
C HIS A 17 -11.12 8.01 -1.51
N SER A 18 -10.12 7.45 -0.85
CA SER A 18 -9.11 6.62 -1.50
C SER A 18 -9.30 5.14 -1.19
N PHE A 19 -9.08 4.28 -2.19
CA PHE A 19 -9.23 2.83 -2.11
C PHE A 19 -8.07 2.12 -2.80
N CYS A 20 -7.82 0.86 -2.43
CA CYS A 20 -6.89 0.00 -3.16
C CYS A 20 -7.50 -0.36 -4.54
N LYS A 21 -6.68 -0.34 -5.61
CA LYS A 21 -7.08 -0.70 -7.00
C LYS A 21 -8.00 -1.93 -7.08
N PRO A 22 -7.64 -3.09 -6.49
CA PRO A 22 -8.47 -4.30 -6.58
C PRO A 22 -9.82 -4.17 -5.89
N CYS A 23 -9.93 -3.43 -4.77
CA CYS A 23 -11.23 -3.24 -4.14
C CYS A 23 -12.12 -2.33 -4.96
N ILE A 24 -11.56 -1.30 -5.58
CA ILE A 24 -12.38 -0.43 -6.44
C ILE A 24 -12.74 -1.11 -7.76
N GLN A 25 -11.89 -2.01 -8.27
CA GLN A 25 -12.17 -2.76 -9.48
C GLN A 25 -13.38 -3.67 -9.29
N ILE A 26 -13.48 -4.36 -8.14
CA ILE A 26 -14.68 -5.15 -7.81
C ILE A 26 -15.94 -4.27 -7.80
N VAL A 27 -15.86 -3.08 -7.19
CA VAL A 27 -16.99 -2.14 -7.18
C VAL A 27 -17.34 -1.66 -8.59
N LEU A 28 -16.34 -1.41 -9.45
CA LEU A 28 -16.55 -1.04 -10.86
C LEU A 28 -17.16 -2.17 -11.68
N ASP A 29 -16.76 -3.42 -11.43
CA ASP A 29 -17.28 -4.61 -12.11
C ASP A 29 -18.75 -4.85 -11.73
N ASP A 30 -19.12 -4.60 -10.47
CA ASP A 30 -20.48 -4.71 -9.95
C ASP A 30 -21.40 -3.54 -10.37
N CYS A 31 -20.84 -2.42 -10.82
CA CYS A 31 -21.58 -1.20 -11.13
C CYS A 31 -21.83 -1.01 -12.63
N SER A 32 -23.09 -0.86 -13.03
CA SER A 32 -23.50 -0.56 -14.40
C SER A 32 -23.57 0.96 -14.69
N GLY A 33 -22.42 1.63 -14.61
CA GLY A 33 -22.24 3.01 -15.13
C GLY A 33 -22.10 4.13 -14.08
N THR A 34 -22.50 3.90 -12.84
CA THR A 34 -22.25 4.83 -11.73
C THR A 34 -21.55 4.10 -10.59
N ILE A 35 -20.47 4.68 -10.09
CA ILE A 35 -19.75 4.16 -8.93
C ILE A 35 -20.21 4.87 -7.66
N LYS A 36 -20.68 4.08 -6.69
CA LYS A 36 -21.09 4.57 -5.38
C LYS A 36 -19.96 4.46 -4.38
N CYS A 37 -19.60 5.58 -3.75
CA CYS A 37 -18.59 5.56 -2.71
C CYS A 37 -19.09 4.76 -1.49
N PRO A 38 -18.33 3.76 -1.00
CA PRO A 38 -18.73 2.96 0.16
C PRO A 38 -18.67 3.74 1.50
N VAL A 39 -18.01 4.90 1.53
CA VAL A 39 -17.83 5.70 2.76
C VAL A 39 -18.88 6.80 2.87
N CYS A 40 -19.08 7.58 1.82
CA CYS A 40 -19.99 8.73 1.83
C CYS A 40 -21.27 8.51 1.00
N SER A 41 -21.42 7.36 0.35
CA SER A 41 -22.55 7.05 -0.55
C SER A 41 -22.72 8.00 -1.74
N THR A 42 -21.77 8.90 -2.01
CA THR A 42 -21.77 9.75 -3.19
C THR A 42 -21.65 8.90 -4.45
N GLU A 43 -22.58 9.09 -5.36
CA GLU A 43 -22.57 8.48 -6.68
C GLU A 43 -21.78 9.38 -7.63
N SER A 44 -20.88 8.75 -8.38
CA SER A 44 -20.05 9.42 -9.37
C SER A 44 -20.06 8.62 -10.66
N GLN A 45 -19.78 9.26 -11.77
CA GLN A 45 -19.76 8.60 -13.06
C GLN A 45 -18.59 7.62 -13.09
N ALA A 46 -18.87 6.35 -13.35
CA ALA A 46 -17.82 5.37 -13.52
C ALA A 46 -17.09 5.68 -14.85
N PRO A 47 -15.76 5.50 -14.93
CA PRO A 47 -15.06 5.62 -16.20
C PRO A 47 -15.62 4.62 -17.21
N ASP A 48 -15.78 5.04 -18.47
CA ASP A 48 -16.42 4.23 -19.54
C ASP A 48 -15.77 2.85 -19.73
N SER A 49 -14.47 2.76 -19.45
CA SER A 49 -13.67 1.54 -19.58
C SER A 49 -13.81 0.57 -18.40
N ARG A 50 -14.61 0.89 -17.37
CA ARG A 50 -14.74 0.10 -16.12
C ARG A 50 -13.40 -0.30 -15.50
N ASN A 51 -12.35 0.46 -15.76
CA ASN A 51 -11.01 0.18 -15.26
C ASN A 51 -10.60 1.25 -14.24
N ALA A 52 -10.18 0.78 -13.07
CA ALA A 52 -9.65 1.60 -11.98
C ALA A 52 -8.42 2.45 -12.37
N ASP A 53 -7.70 2.11 -13.46
CA ASP A 53 -6.56 2.88 -13.96
C ASP A 53 -6.91 4.28 -14.45
N HIS A 54 -8.18 4.52 -14.80
CA HIS A 54 -8.66 5.84 -15.21
C HIS A 54 -9.13 6.71 -14.04
N LEU A 55 -9.12 6.17 -12.82
CA LEU A 55 -9.36 6.96 -11.61
C LEU A 55 -8.08 7.71 -11.22
N THR A 56 -8.25 8.80 -10.48
CA THR A 56 -7.12 9.62 -10.06
C THR A 56 -6.23 8.84 -9.08
N PRO A 57 -4.94 8.61 -9.36
CA PRO A 57 -4.08 7.89 -8.43
C PRO A 57 -3.74 8.74 -7.20
N ASN A 58 -3.72 8.12 -6.02
CA ASN A 58 -3.27 8.77 -4.78
C ASN A 58 -1.73 8.72 -4.68
N LYS A 59 -1.07 9.60 -5.44
CA LYS A 59 0.40 9.67 -5.46
C LYS A 59 1.01 9.88 -4.07
N SER A 60 0.34 10.64 -3.21
CA SER A 60 0.80 10.90 -1.84
C SER A 60 0.78 9.63 -0.98
N ALA A 61 -0.30 8.86 -1.02
CA ALA A 61 -0.39 7.58 -0.32
C ALA A 61 0.63 6.57 -0.85
N GLN A 62 0.80 6.50 -2.18
CA GLN A 62 1.80 5.64 -2.81
C GLN A 62 3.23 6.03 -2.40
N GLN A 63 3.55 7.32 -2.38
CA GLN A 63 4.86 7.79 -1.95
C GLN A 63 5.12 7.47 -0.47
N ALA A 64 4.15 7.70 0.42
CA ALA A 64 4.28 7.36 1.83
C ALA A 64 4.53 5.86 2.02
N TYR A 65 3.81 5.01 1.28
CA TYR A 65 4.01 3.57 1.32
C TYR A 65 5.42 3.16 0.86
N GLN A 66 5.94 3.77 -0.20
CA GLN A 66 7.31 3.53 -0.67
C GLN A 66 8.37 3.94 0.36
N VAL A 67 8.16 5.05 1.09
CA VAL A 67 9.05 5.48 2.16
C VAL A 67 9.05 4.47 3.30
N LEU A 68 7.87 3.98 3.71
CA LEU A 68 7.75 2.97 4.76
C LEU A 68 8.45 1.65 4.37
N LEU A 69 8.30 1.19 3.13
CA LEU A 69 8.99 0.00 2.63
C LEU A 69 10.52 0.16 2.61
N LYS A 70 11.02 1.33 2.19
CA LYS A 70 12.47 1.61 2.20
C LYS A 70 13.03 1.72 3.62
N ALA A 71 12.24 2.27 4.54
CA ALA A 71 12.59 2.34 5.95
C ALA A 71 12.65 0.94 6.57
N SER A 72 11.67 0.07 6.30
CA SER A 72 11.68 -1.31 6.80
C SER A 72 12.84 -2.15 6.24
N ALA A 73 13.17 -1.99 4.95
CA ALA A 73 14.33 -2.63 4.34
C ALA A 73 15.65 -2.14 4.96
N SER A 74 15.76 -0.82 5.20
CA SER A 74 16.94 -0.23 5.85
C SER A 74 17.10 -0.71 7.30
N TYR A 75 16.00 -0.79 8.04
CA TYR A 75 15.98 -1.34 9.40
C TYR A 75 16.43 -2.81 9.41
N LYS A 76 15.92 -3.64 8.50
CA LYS A 76 16.30 -5.05 8.41
C LYS A 76 17.80 -5.22 8.12
N ARG A 77 18.37 -4.44 7.20
CA ARG A 77 19.83 -4.44 6.96
C ARG A 77 20.64 -4.04 8.18
N HIS A 78 20.16 -3.07 8.95
CA HIS A 78 20.80 -2.69 10.21
C HIS A 78 20.77 -3.85 11.21
N GLN A 79 19.62 -4.51 11.37
CA GLN A 79 19.48 -5.67 12.26
C GLN A 79 20.38 -6.85 11.83
N ASP A 80 20.41 -7.18 10.54
CA ASP A 80 21.25 -8.25 9.99
C ASP A 80 22.75 -7.93 10.20
N GLY A 81 23.15 -6.66 10.03
CA GLY A 81 24.50 -6.19 10.31
C GLY A 81 24.88 -6.29 11.80
N VAL A 82 23.98 -5.90 12.71
CA VAL A 82 24.20 -6.03 14.16
C VAL A 82 24.29 -7.51 14.58
N ALA A 83 23.48 -8.39 13.99
CA ALA A 83 23.57 -9.83 14.22
C ALA A 83 24.93 -10.39 13.78
N ALA A 84 25.45 -9.97 12.61
CA ALA A 84 26.75 -10.38 12.10
C ALA A 84 27.93 -9.89 12.98
N VAL A 85 27.84 -8.67 13.52
CA VAL A 85 28.83 -8.15 14.50
C VAL A 85 28.81 -8.96 15.80
N SER A 86 27.62 -9.34 16.27
CA SER A 86 27.46 -10.08 17.53
C SER A 86 28.05 -11.50 17.48
N THR A 87 28.12 -12.12 16.29
CA THR A 87 28.78 -13.43 16.10
C THR A 87 30.31 -13.37 16.12
N PHE A 88 30.94 -12.19 16.00
CA PHE A 88 32.40 -12.05 16.00
C PHE A 88 33.02 -11.91 17.41
N GLY A 89 32.19 -11.87 18.47
CA GLY A 89 32.62 -11.68 19.87
C GLY A 89 33.17 -12.93 20.58
N GLY A 90 33.40 -14.03 19.89
CA GLY A 90 33.98 -15.26 20.44
C GLY A 90 35.50 -15.33 20.27
N SER A 91 36.26 -14.36 20.78
CA SER A 91 37.73 -14.47 20.78
C SER A 91 38.18 -15.53 21.79
N ASN A 92 38.55 -16.70 21.28
CA ASN A 92 39.38 -17.67 22.00
C ASN A 92 40.77 -17.03 22.19
N ILE A 93 40.99 -16.38 23.34
CA ILE A 93 42.32 -15.92 23.76
C ILE A 93 43.06 -17.17 24.27
N PRO A 94 44.13 -17.64 23.60
CA PRO A 94 44.92 -18.73 24.14
C PRO A 94 45.58 -18.27 25.44
N LYS A 95 45.30 -18.98 26.54
CA LYS A 95 46.01 -18.78 27.81
C LYS A 95 47.42 -19.35 27.65
N PHE A 96 48.42 -18.48 27.83
CA PHE A 96 49.84 -18.83 27.95
C PHE A 96 50.11 -19.63 29.22
#